data_AF-A0A193QKQ6-F1
#
_entry.id   AF-A0A193QKQ6-F1
#
_cell.length_a   1.000
_cell.length_b   1.000
_cell.length_c   1.000
_cell.angle_alpha   90.00
_cell.angle_beta   90.00
_cell.angle_gamma   90.00
#
_symmetry.space_group_name_H-M   'P 1'
#
loop_
_entity.id
_entity.type
_entity.pdbx_description
1 polymer ?
#
loop_
_entity_poly.entity_id
_entity_poly.type
_entity_poly.pdbx_seq_one_letter_code
_entity_poly.pdbx_strand_id
1 'polypeptide(L)'
;MSIPLPEKQPAKEKPLRPIAERVAALLKTTHIGESVYLNNKGLQGPHPLLKDGSLLLVLRTMAGTVTGAQTIRPTGENRLLAGTKKKAAFIPVGDIPENPDSVVIAEGYATALSLAVCGAEVILAAIDAGNLLSVAHAVRESWPQTPIIIAGDNDVTPEGKNVGKRAAEEAARAASCLFAVPPTDHKADWNDYRQQNGVEALQRAFMLSAVEPEMPVAEEVVPIEENIVSSTKLTVIEGGKKEKKATDPLKPRIESREEGVYWVEPKMDKDTGEIVNKEQWLCSAINVIGKGEDEKERYLILEWSKGKKKTVTRKAIRAADIGEREGWRMLKAGGVDVTTKSGLRATLGDWLQRSAGKEMWSITPRSGWHKGAYIMPDGSIIGEPEQPIMFNGGTAAAEAYSVEGTAES
;
A
#
# COMPACT_ATOMS: atom_id res chain seq x y z
N MET A 1 -55.57 -26.83 -34.75
CA MET A 1 -55.36 -26.97 -33.30
C MET A 1 -53.88 -27.09 -33.04
N SER A 2 -53.29 -26.10 -32.37
CA SER A 2 -51.89 -26.08 -31.96
C SER A 2 -51.88 -25.83 -30.46
N ILE A 3 -51.38 -26.79 -29.70
CA ILE A 3 -51.34 -26.77 -28.24
C ILE A 3 -50.23 -25.80 -27.80
N PRO A 4 -50.47 -24.89 -26.84
CA PRO A 4 -49.41 -24.04 -26.33
C PRO A 4 -48.45 -24.87 -25.45
N LEU A 5 -47.14 -24.71 -25.68
CA LEU A 5 -46.09 -25.28 -24.83
C LEU A 5 -46.14 -24.64 -23.43
N PRO A 6 -45.87 -25.41 -22.36
CA PRO A 6 -45.94 -24.90 -21.00
C PRO A 6 -44.79 -23.93 -20.72
N GLU A 7 -45.14 -22.76 -20.16
CA GLU A 7 -44.15 -21.80 -19.65
C GLU A 7 -43.28 -22.45 -18.56
N LYS A 8 -41.96 -22.39 -18.75
CA LYS A 8 -40.99 -22.76 -17.72
C LYS A 8 -41.14 -21.81 -16.53
N GLN A 9 -41.66 -22.33 -15.42
CA GLN A 9 -41.62 -21.63 -14.14
C GLN A 9 -40.16 -21.28 -13.78
N PRO A 10 -39.86 -20.04 -13.34
CA PRO A 10 -38.54 -19.68 -12.88
C PRO A 10 -38.19 -20.55 -11.67
N ALA A 11 -37.00 -21.17 -11.71
CA ALA A 11 -36.48 -21.97 -10.62
C ALA A 11 -36.43 -21.10 -9.35
N LYS A 12 -37.14 -21.52 -8.30
CA LYS A 12 -37.07 -20.90 -6.98
C LYS A 12 -35.61 -20.92 -6.50
N GLU A 13 -34.94 -19.77 -6.52
CA GLU A 13 -33.65 -19.60 -5.83
C GLU A 13 -33.88 -19.86 -4.34
N LYS A 14 -33.39 -21.00 -3.86
CA LYS A 14 -33.32 -21.25 -2.41
C LYS A 14 -32.41 -20.18 -1.82
N PRO A 15 -32.80 -19.52 -0.72
CA PRO A 15 -31.92 -18.55 -0.05
C PRO A 15 -30.62 -19.28 0.33
N LEU A 16 -29.51 -18.81 -0.23
CA LEU A 16 -28.18 -19.33 0.07
C LEU A 16 -27.91 -19.11 1.57
N ARG A 17 -27.73 -20.20 2.32
CA ARG A 17 -27.29 -20.13 3.73
C ARG A 17 -26.02 -19.26 3.82
N PRO A 18 -25.84 -18.49 4.91
CA PRO A 18 -24.62 -17.73 5.16
C PRO A 18 -23.37 -18.59 4.96
N ILE A 19 -22.33 -18.02 4.33
CA ILE A 19 -21.11 -18.76 3.98
C ILE A 19 -20.47 -19.43 5.19
N ALA A 20 -20.47 -18.77 6.35
CA ALA A 20 -19.95 -19.31 7.60
C ALA A 20 -20.66 -20.61 8.03
N GLU A 21 -21.99 -20.68 7.92
CA GLU A 21 -22.75 -21.90 8.25
C GLU A 21 -22.42 -23.05 7.31
N ARG A 22 -22.22 -22.74 6.02
CA ARG A 22 -21.84 -23.75 5.01
C ARG A 22 -20.44 -24.29 5.26
N VAL A 23 -19.50 -23.42 5.60
CA VAL A 23 -18.13 -23.82 6.00
C VAL A 23 -18.18 -24.66 7.28
N ALA A 24 -18.93 -24.23 8.30
CA ALA A 24 -19.09 -25.00 9.53
C ALA A 24 -19.72 -26.37 9.30
N ALA A 25 -20.72 -26.47 8.40
CA ALA A 25 -21.32 -27.74 8.02
C ALA A 25 -20.32 -28.65 7.29
N LEU A 26 -19.47 -28.10 6.41
CA LEU A 26 -18.41 -28.86 5.74
C LEU A 26 -17.34 -29.34 6.72
N LEU A 27 -16.90 -28.49 7.66
CA LEU A 27 -15.95 -28.86 8.71
C LEU A 27 -16.47 -30.03 9.57
N LYS A 28 -17.78 -30.11 9.84
CA LYS A 28 -18.34 -31.27 10.56
C LYS A 28 -18.23 -32.59 9.79
N THR A 29 -17.99 -32.53 8.48
CA THR A 29 -17.80 -33.72 7.65
C THR A 29 -16.35 -34.11 7.45
N THR A 30 -15.41 -33.28 7.93
CA THR A 30 -13.98 -33.59 7.84
C THR A 30 -13.54 -34.55 8.94
N HIS A 31 -12.39 -35.17 8.73
CA HIS A 31 -11.62 -35.88 9.74
C HIS A 31 -10.20 -35.32 9.72
N ILE A 32 -9.46 -35.51 10.81
CA ILE A 32 -8.05 -35.13 10.87
C ILE A 32 -7.21 -36.25 10.25
N GLY A 33 -6.34 -35.89 9.30
CA GLY A 33 -5.44 -36.83 8.62
C GLY A 33 -4.35 -36.11 7.85
N GLU A 34 -3.54 -36.87 7.09
CA GLU A 34 -2.48 -36.31 6.26
C GLU A 34 -2.93 -36.10 4.81
N SER A 35 -2.69 -34.91 4.27
CA SER A 35 -3.04 -34.60 2.89
C SER A 35 -2.02 -35.20 1.93
N VAL A 36 -2.48 -36.00 0.97
CA VAL A 36 -1.64 -36.50 -0.14
C VAL A 36 -0.97 -35.34 -0.88
N TYR A 37 -1.68 -34.23 -1.09
CA TYR A 37 -1.13 -33.05 -1.76
C TYR A 37 0.04 -32.44 -0.96
N LEU A 38 -0.12 -32.24 0.35
CA LEU A 38 0.94 -31.68 1.19
C LEU A 38 2.11 -32.66 1.32
N ASN A 39 1.84 -33.95 1.45
CA ASN A 39 2.87 -34.99 1.48
C ASN A 39 3.70 -35.00 0.17
N ASN A 40 3.06 -34.87 -0.99
CA ASN A 40 3.75 -34.72 -2.28
C ASN A 40 4.57 -33.42 -2.37
N LYS A 41 4.18 -32.39 -1.64
CA LYS A 41 4.94 -31.14 -1.48
C LYS A 41 6.02 -31.24 -0.39
N GLY A 42 6.19 -32.39 0.26
CA GLY A 42 7.17 -32.61 1.34
C GLY A 42 6.79 -31.91 2.65
N LEU A 43 5.49 -31.70 2.88
CA LEU A 43 4.92 -31.05 4.06
C LEU A 43 4.00 -32.04 4.78
N GLN A 44 4.45 -32.58 5.90
CA GLN A 44 3.70 -33.55 6.69
C GLN A 44 2.96 -32.88 7.84
N GLY A 45 1.83 -33.46 8.24
CA GLY A 45 1.12 -33.06 9.44
C GLY A 45 -0.40 -33.22 9.37
N PRO A 46 -1.07 -33.24 10.53
CA PRO A 46 -2.51 -33.41 10.61
C PRO A 46 -3.26 -32.19 10.09
N HIS A 47 -4.22 -32.41 9.20
CA HIS A 47 -5.08 -31.38 8.63
C HIS A 47 -6.54 -31.85 8.49
N PRO A 48 -7.52 -30.93 8.42
CA PRO A 48 -8.90 -31.29 8.12
C PRO A 48 -9.07 -31.76 6.67
N LEU A 49 -9.46 -33.02 6.49
CA LEU A 49 -9.71 -33.63 5.19
C LEU A 49 -11.18 -33.99 5.00
N LEU A 50 -11.71 -33.69 3.82
CA LEU A 50 -13.00 -34.20 3.37
C LEU A 50 -12.94 -35.72 3.14
N LYS A 51 -14.11 -36.36 2.98
CA LYS A 51 -14.21 -37.81 2.76
C LYS A 51 -13.48 -38.30 1.51
N ASP A 52 -13.29 -37.43 0.52
CA ASP A 52 -12.57 -37.73 -0.72
C ASP A 52 -11.05 -37.47 -0.61
N GLY A 53 -10.54 -37.16 0.59
CA GLY A 53 -9.14 -36.85 0.85
C GLY A 53 -8.74 -35.41 0.51
N SER A 54 -9.66 -34.57 0.05
CA SER A 54 -9.37 -33.17 -0.22
C SER A 54 -9.12 -32.40 1.08
N LEU A 55 -8.05 -31.61 1.11
CA LEU A 55 -7.74 -30.67 2.18
C LEU A 55 -8.79 -29.57 2.23
N LEU A 56 -9.32 -29.25 3.42
CA LEU A 56 -10.24 -28.14 3.63
C LEU A 56 -9.57 -27.05 4.49
N LEU A 57 -9.39 -25.88 3.90
CA LEU A 57 -8.75 -24.72 4.52
C LEU A 57 -9.78 -23.60 4.72
N VAL A 58 -9.91 -23.10 5.93
CA VAL A 58 -10.91 -22.07 6.27
C VAL A 58 -10.30 -20.69 6.07
N LEU A 59 -11.05 -19.80 5.41
CA LEU A 59 -10.68 -18.40 5.27
C LEU A 59 -11.35 -17.59 6.37
N ARG A 60 -10.56 -16.74 7.04
CA ARG A 60 -11.05 -15.79 8.04
C ARG A 60 -10.46 -14.39 7.83
N THR A 61 -11.13 -13.39 8.37
CA THR A 61 -10.60 -12.02 8.50
C THR A 61 -9.83 -11.84 9.81
N MET A 62 -9.17 -10.69 10.00
CA MET A 62 -8.55 -10.31 11.28
C MET A 62 -9.53 -10.36 12.46
N ALA A 63 -10.79 -9.96 12.26
CA ALA A 63 -11.87 -10.09 13.24
C ALA A 63 -12.33 -11.55 13.52
N GLY A 64 -11.66 -12.58 12.99
CA GLY A 64 -12.01 -13.99 13.17
C GLY A 64 -13.25 -14.45 12.40
N THR A 65 -13.89 -13.57 11.61
CA THR A 65 -15.10 -13.93 10.85
C THR A 65 -14.77 -14.88 9.71
N VAL A 66 -15.47 -16.02 9.63
CA VAL A 66 -15.33 -16.99 8.54
C VAL A 66 -15.98 -16.45 7.26
N THR A 67 -15.18 -16.27 6.22
CA THR A 67 -15.63 -15.71 4.93
C THR A 67 -15.71 -16.73 3.80
N GLY A 68 -15.21 -17.95 4.02
CA GLY A 68 -15.23 -19.01 3.04
C GLY A 68 -14.28 -20.15 3.38
N ALA A 69 -14.05 -21.00 2.38
CA ALA A 69 -13.08 -22.08 2.47
C ALA A 69 -12.45 -22.36 1.10
N GLN A 70 -11.22 -22.85 1.11
CA GLN A 70 -10.52 -23.39 -0.04
C GLN A 70 -10.41 -24.90 0.14
N THR A 71 -10.69 -25.65 -0.93
CA THR A 71 -10.44 -27.09 -0.99
C THR A 71 -9.26 -27.35 -1.91
N ILE A 72 -8.35 -28.24 -1.52
CA ILE A 72 -7.25 -28.71 -2.38
C ILE A 72 -7.37 -30.22 -2.52
N ARG A 73 -7.59 -30.71 -3.73
CA ARG A 73 -7.70 -32.14 -4.01
C ARG A 73 -6.35 -32.85 -3.83
N PRO A 74 -6.34 -34.18 -3.63
CA PRO A 74 -5.09 -34.97 -3.67
C PRO A 74 -4.25 -34.75 -4.95
N THR A 75 -4.90 -34.42 -6.06
CA THR A 75 -4.26 -34.11 -7.35
C THR A 75 -3.64 -32.70 -7.43
N GLY A 76 -3.85 -31.86 -6.42
CA GLY A 76 -3.37 -30.48 -6.37
C GLY A 76 -4.33 -29.44 -6.96
N GLU A 77 -5.47 -29.84 -7.53
CA GLU A 77 -6.50 -28.89 -7.98
C GLU A 77 -7.05 -28.13 -6.77
N ASN A 78 -6.89 -26.81 -6.76
CA ASN A 78 -7.42 -25.94 -5.72
C ASN A 78 -8.73 -25.27 -6.19
N ARG A 79 -9.67 -25.10 -5.25
CA ARG A 79 -10.96 -24.45 -5.54
C ARG A 79 -11.49 -23.72 -4.34
N LEU A 80 -12.02 -22.52 -4.56
CA LEU A 80 -12.77 -21.79 -3.54
C LEU A 80 -14.21 -22.30 -3.48
N LEU A 81 -14.71 -22.47 -2.26
CA LEU A 81 -16.12 -22.78 -2.01
C LEU A 81 -16.98 -21.65 -2.60
N ALA A 82 -18.02 -22.00 -3.37
CA ALA A 82 -18.89 -21.01 -4.00
C ALA A 82 -19.49 -20.05 -2.95
N GLY A 83 -19.36 -18.74 -3.18
CA GLY A 83 -19.78 -17.69 -2.24
C GLY A 83 -18.69 -17.23 -1.25
N THR A 84 -17.47 -17.77 -1.35
CA THR A 84 -16.31 -17.31 -0.58
C THR A 84 -15.96 -15.86 -0.90
N LYS A 85 -15.75 -15.04 0.14
CA LYS A 85 -15.27 -13.66 0.03
C LYS A 85 -13.78 -13.61 0.39
N LYS A 86 -12.91 -13.61 -0.63
CA LYS A 86 -11.46 -13.70 -0.43
C LYS A 86 -10.77 -12.39 -0.02
N LYS A 87 -11.31 -11.22 -0.40
CA LYS A 87 -10.66 -9.92 -0.19
C LYS A 87 -10.36 -9.71 1.30
N ALA A 88 -9.07 -9.51 1.64
CA ALA A 88 -8.56 -9.33 3.01
C ALA A 88 -8.82 -10.53 3.95
N ALA A 89 -9.28 -11.67 3.42
CA ALA A 89 -9.36 -12.93 4.14
C ALA A 89 -8.13 -13.77 3.84
N PHE A 90 -7.73 -14.58 4.81
CA PHE A 90 -6.53 -15.39 4.75
C PHE A 90 -6.77 -16.75 5.42
N ILE A 91 -5.85 -17.68 5.16
CA ILE A 91 -5.81 -18.99 5.82
C ILE A 91 -4.63 -18.96 6.80
N PRO A 92 -4.88 -19.07 8.12
CA PRO A 92 -3.80 -19.17 9.10
C PRO A 92 -3.15 -20.57 9.04
N VAL A 93 -1.83 -20.65 9.23
CA VAL A 93 -1.11 -21.93 9.40
C VAL A 93 -1.24 -22.45 10.84
N GLY A 94 -1.33 -21.55 11.81
CA GLY A 94 -1.44 -21.88 13.23
C GLY A 94 -2.37 -20.92 13.98
N ASP A 95 -2.23 -20.91 15.29
CA ASP A 95 -2.97 -19.98 16.14
C ASP A 95 -2.51 -18.53 15.92
N ILE A 96 -3.42 -17.59 16.17
CA ILE A 96 -3.12 -16.17 16.07
C ILE A 96 -3.22 -15.61 17.50
N PRO A 97 -2.10 -15.19 18.12
CA PRO A 97 -2.13 -14.49 19.38
C PRO A 97 -2.69 -13.07 19.19
N GLU A 98 -3.06 -12.43 20.30
CA GLU A 98 -3.63 -11.08 20.28
C GLU A 98 -2.61 -10.03 19.78
N ASN A 99 -1.36 -10.15 20.22
CA ASN A 99 -0.26 -9.25 19.88
C ASN A 99 0.97 -10.07 19.45
N PRO A 100 1.10 -10.40 18.15
CA PRO A 100 2.25 -11.13 17.66
C PRO A 100 3.49 -10.24 17.49
N ASP A 101 4.65 -10.83 17.76
CA ASP A 101 5.96 -10.22 17.58
C ASP A 101 6.42 -10.21 16.12
N SER A 102 5.85 -11.07 15.26
CA SER A 102 6.18 -11.11 13.83
C SER A 102 5.10 -11.82 12.99
N VAL A 103 4.95 -11.37 11.74
CA VAL A 103 4.01 -11.96 10.77
C VAL A 103 4.69 -12.25 9.44
N VAL A 104 4.45 -13.44 8.88
CA VAL A 104 4.76 -13.77 7.49
C VAL A 104 3.45 -13.99 6.72
N ILE A 105 3.34 -13.36 5.55
CA ILE A 105 2.19 -13.51 4.65
C ILE A 105 2.70 -14.10 3.35
N ALA A 106 2.35 -15.35 3.06
CA ALA A 106 2.69 -16.01 1.80
C ALA A 106 1.51 -16.03 0.82
N GLU A 107 1.79 -16.20 -0.47
CA GLU A 107 0.76 -16.32 -1.49
C GLU A 107 -0.10 -17.59 -1.29
N GLY A 108 0.52 -18.76 -1.30
CA GLY A 108 -0.15 -20.06 -1.18
C GLY A 108 -0.01 -20.71 0.21
N TYR A 109 -0.92 -21.64 0.55
CA TYR A 109 -0.89 -22.35 1.83
C TYR A 109 0.34 -23.27 1.99
N ALA A 110 0.74 -23.98 0.93
CA ALA A 110 1.95 -24.80 0.98
C ALA A 110 3.20 -23.94 1.21
N THR A 111 3.30 -22.80 0.52
CA THR A 111 4.36 -21.78 0.72
C THR A 111 4.37 -21.26 2.16
N ALA A 112 3.20 -20.90 2.71
CA ALA A 112 3.06 -20.48 4.09
C ALA A 112 3.54 -21.56 5.08
N LEU A 113 3.08 -22.81 4.90
CA LEU A 113 3.47 -23.93 5.76
C LEU A 113 4.97 -24.24 5.66
N SER A 114 5.59 -24.00 4.50
CA SER A 114 7.03 -24.13 4.31
C SER A 114 7.82 -23.15 5.19
N LEU A 115 7.31 -21.93 5.33
CA LEU A 115 7.91 -20.86 6.09
C LEU A 115 7.63 -20.95 7.60
N ALA A 116 6.84 -21.93 8.05
CA ALA A 116 6.61 -22.23 9.46
C ALA A 116 7.88 -22.48 10.26
N VAL A 117 8.92 -22.97 9.58
CA VAL A 117 10.24 -23.20 10.17
C VAL A 117 11.09 -21.93 10.29
N CYS A 118 10.67 -20.80 9.71
CA CYS A 118 11.46 -19.56 9.66
C CYS A 118 11.31 -18.68 10.92
N GLY A 119 10.54 -19.11 11.93
CA GLY A 119 10.50 -18.47 13.25
C GLY A 119 9.54 -17.29 13.39
N ALA A 120 8.69 -17.03 12.39
CA ALA A 120 7.62 -16.05 12.53
C ALA A 120 6.50 -16.60 13.44
N GLU A 121 5.97 -15.75 14.32
CA GLU A 121 4.93 -16.16 15.28
C GLU A 121 3.59 -16.38 14.60
N VAL A 122 3.24 -15.53 13.63
CA VAL A 122 2.02 -15.66 12.83
C VAL A 122 2.35 -15.87 11.37
N ILE A 123 1.72 -16.87 10.76
CA ILE A 123 1.93 -17.21 9.36
C ILE A 123 0.60 -17.38 8.66
N LEU A 124 0.41 -16.59 7.60
CA LEU A 124 -0.85 -16.47 6.89
C LEU A 124 -0.64 -16.77 5.40
N ALA A 125 -1.60 -17.46 4.80
CA ALA A 125 -1.69 -17.62 3.35
C ALA A 125 -2.76 -16.67 2.79
N ALA A 126 -2.38 -15.85 1.83
CA ALA A 126 -3.24 -14.88 1.16
C ALA A 126 -4.10 -15.50 0.03
N ILE A 127 -3.94 -16.80 -0.25
CA ILE A 127 -4.66 -17.60 -1.26
C ILE A 127 -4.10 -17.41 -2.68
N ASP A 128 -3.89 -16.17 -3.11
CA ASP A 128 -3.33 -15.80 -4.41
C ASP A 128 -2.63 -14.43 -4.38
N ALA A 129 -1.75 -14.16 -5.34
CA ALA A 129 -0.99 -12.91 -5.47
C ALA A 129 -1.88 -11.66 -5.41
N GLY A 130 -3.08 -11.74 -6.01
CA GLY A 130 -4.01 -10.61 -6.08
C GLY A 130 -4.64 -10.22 -4.75
N ASN A 131 -4.48 -11.04 -3.71
CA ASN A 131 -5.01 -10.78 -2.38
C ASN A 131 -3.91 -10.42 -1.34
N LEU A 132 -2.63 -10.55 -1.69
CA LEU A 132 -1.50 -10.20 -0.81
C LEU A 132 -1.65 -8.78 -0.24
N LEU A 133 -1.88 -7.79 -1.10
CA LEU A 133 -2.03 -6.39 -0.68
C LEU A 133 -3.20 -6.18 0.28
N SER A 134 -4.35 -6.81 0.02
CA SER A 134 -5.52 -6.68 0.88
C SER A 134 -5.31 -7.33 2.25
N VAL A 135 -4.61 -8.46 2.31
CA VAL A 135 -4.26 -9.12 3.58
C VAL A 135 -3.19 -8.34 4.33
N ALA A 136 -2.15 -7.87 3.64
CA ALA A 136 -1.08 -7.06 4.24
C ALA A 136 -1.63 -5.78 4.91
N HIS A 137 -2.54 -5.06 4.24
CA HIS A 137 -3.20 -3.91 4.86
C HIS A 137 -4.02 -4.27 6.08
N ALA A 138 -4.84 -5.32 6.02
CA ALA A 138 -5.67 -5.72 7.16
C ALA A 138 -4.82 -6.12 8.38
N VAL A 139 -3.71 -6.82 8.14
CA VAL A 139 -2.74 -7.18 9.18
C VAL A 139 -2.07 -5.92 9.75
N ARG A 140 -1.57 -5.01 8.90
CA ARG A 140 -0.93 -3.76 9.34
C ARG A 140 -1.88 -2.85 10.12
N GLU A 141 -3.16 -2.78 9.73
CA GLU A 141 -4.17 -2.00 10.46
C GLU A 141 -4.44 -2.58 11.85
N SER A 142 -4.46 -3.91 11.97
CA SER A 142 -4.66 -4.59 13.26
C SER A 142 -3.43 -4.54 14.15
N TRP A 143 -2.24 -4.62 13.55
CA TRP A 143 -0.95 -4.63 14.24
C TRP A 143 0.02 -3.60 13.62
N PRO A 144 -0.11 -2.30 13.96
CA PRO A 144 0.63 -1.23 13.31
C PRO A 144 2.15 -1.34 13.44
N GLN A 145 2.66 -1.89 14.55
CA GLN A 145 4.09 -1.94 14.87
C GLN A 145 4.73 -3.31 14.64
N THR A 146 3.94 -4.35 14.37
CA THR A 146 4.49 -5.70 14.19
C THR A 146 5.29 -5.79 12.89
N PRO A 147 6.51 -6.35 12.90
CA PRO A 147 7.26 -6.70 11.70
C PRO A 147 6.47 -7.66 10.80
N ILE A 148 6.31 -7.30 9.53
CA ILE A 148 5.62 -8.12 8.52
C ILE A 148 6.60 -8.42 7.39
N ILE A 149 6.62 -9.65 6.91
CA ILE A 149 7.32 -10.05 5.69
C ILE A 149 6.34 -10.67 4.71
N ILE A 150 6.25 -10.10 3.50
CA ILE A 150 5.49 -10.67 2.39
C ILE A 150 6.35 -11.69 1.65
N ALA A 151 5.99 -12.95 1.72
CA ALA A 151 6.65 -14.03 1.00
C ALA A 151 5.99 -14.23 -0.37
N GLY A 152 6.61 -13.63 -1.40
CA GLY A 152 6.17 -13.77 -2.79
C GLY A 152 6.73 -14.99 -3.48
N ASP A 153 6.05 -15.43 -4.53
CA ASP A 153 6.54 -16.45 -5.44
C ASP A 153 7.50 -15.82 -6.48
N ASN A 154 8.55 -16.55 -6.86
CA ASN A 154 9.39 -16.15 -7.98
C ASN A 154 8.77 -16.66 -9.28
N ASP A 155 8.00 -15.82 -9.96
CA ASP A 155 7.35 -16.11 -11.24
C ASP A 155 8.16 -15.59 -12.44
N VAL A 156 9.50 -15.63 -12.36
CA VAL A 156 10.35 -15.14 -13.45
C VAL A 156 10.02 -15.87 -14.76
N THR A 157 9.71 -15.09 -15.79
CA THR A 157 9.51 -15.58 -17.16
C THR A 157 10.76 -15.33 -18.01
N PRO A 158 10.93 -16.01 -19.17
CA PRO A 158 12.04 -15.75 -20.08
C PRO A 158 12.15 -14.29 -20.52
N GLU A 159 11.04 -13.54 -20.52
CA GLU A 159 10.98 -12.11 -20.83
C GLU A 159 11.35 -11.20 -19.65
N GLY A 160 11.81 -11.77 -18.53
CA GLY A 160 12.23 -11.04 -17.34
C GLY A 160 11.09 -10.50 -16.47
N LYS A 161 9.83 -10.83 -16.77
CA LYS A 161 8.68 -10.43 -15.94
C LYS A 161 8.58 -11.37 -14.75
N ASN A 162 8.31 -10.80 -13.57
CA ASN A 162 8.08 -11.58 -12.36
C ASN A 162 6.84 -11.05 -11.65
N VAL A 163 5.70 -11.74 -11.87
CA VAL A 163 4.39 -11.27 -11.39
C VAL A 163 4.29 -11.45 -9.87
N GLY A 164 4.71 -12.59 -9.34
CA GLY A 164 4.74 -12.87 -7.91
C GLY A 164 5.63 -11.90 -7.13
N LYS A 165 6.87 -11.65 -7.60
CA LYS A 165 7.76 -10.63 -7.00
C LYS A 165 7.10 -9.26 -6.97
N ARG A 166 6.55 -8.79 -8.10
CA ARG A 166 5.93 -7.47 -8.17
C ARG A 166 4.72 -7.35 -7.25
N ALA A 167 3.89 -8.39 -7.14
CA ALA A 167 2.74 -8.38 -6.25
C ALA A 167 3.16 -8.34 -4.77
N ALA A 168 4.20 -9.10 -4.40
CA ALA A 168 4.76 -9.08 -3.05
C ALA A 168 5.37 -7.72 -2.70
N GLU A 169 6.14 -7.14 -3.62
CA GLU A 169 6.75 -5.82 -3.46
C GLU A 169 5.71 -4.69 -3.35
N GLU A 170 4.65 -4.73 -4.18
CA GLU A 170 3.54 -3.77 -4.12
C GLU A 170 2.79 -3.86 -2.79
N ALA A 171 2.49 -5.08 -2.32
CA ALA A 171 1.88 -5.31 -1.02
C ALA A 171 2.77 -4.80 0.13
N ALA A 172 4.08 -5.06 0.05
CA ALA A 172 5.04 -4.62 1.04
C ALA A 172 5.18 -3.11 1.10
N ARG A 173 5.22 -2.44 -0.07
CA ARG A 173 5.25 -0.98 -0.17
C ARG A 173 4.00 -0.35 0.44
N ALA A 174 2.83 -0.87 0.10
CA ALA A 174 1.56 -0.30 0.53
C ALA A 174 1.33 -0.48 2.05
N ALA A 175 1.82 -1.58 2.63
CA ALA A 175 1.68 -1.89 4.04
C ALA A 175 2.92 -1.51 4.90
N SER A 176 3.91 -0.83 4.32
CA SER A 176 5.18 -0.46 4.97
C SER A 176 5.82 -1.66 5.68
N CYS A 177 6.11 -2.71 4.92
CA CYS A 177 6.74 -3.93 5.42
C CYS A 177 7.78 -4.48 4.45
N LEU A 178 8.44 -5.58 4.82
CA LEU A 178 9.46 -6.22 3.99
C LEU A 178 8.81 -7.20 3.02
N PHE A 179 9.53 -7.55 1.95
CA PHE A 179 9.17 -8.70 1.12
C PHE A 179 10.38 -9.58 0.85
N ALA A 180 10.12 -10.85 0.56
CA ALA A 180 11.13 -11.84 0.24
C ALA A 180 10.62 -12.76 -0.88
N VAL A 181 11.50 -13.08 -1.84
CA VAL A 181 11.24 -14.05 -2.91
C VAL A 181 12.38 -15.06 -2.98
N PRO A 182 12.13 -16.31 -3.42
CA PRO A 182 13.19 -17.29 -3.60
C PRO A 182 14.31 -16.77 -4.50
N PRO A 183 15.59 -16.84 -4.08
CA PRO A 183 16.71 -16.31 -4.84
C PRO A 183 17.12 -17.28 -5.95
N THR A 184 16.22 -17.52 -6.91
CA THR A 184 16.40 -18.42 -8.05
C THR A 184 16.38 -17.66 -9.37
N ASP A 185 17.06 -18.19 -10.39
CA ASP A 185 17.03 -17.71 -11.78
C ASP A 185 15.87 -18.27 -12.60
N HIS A 186 15.13 -19.23 -12.02
CA HIS A 186 13.98 -19.91 -12.59
C HIS A 186 12.77 -19.76 -11.69
N LYS A 187 11.59 -20.09 -12.24
CA LYS A 187 10.33 -20.06 -11.51
C LYS A 187 10.37 -21.01 -10.31
N ALA A 188 10.14 -20.48 -9.11
CA ALA A 188 10.07 -21.25 -7.87
C ALA A 188 9.23 -20.52 -6.81
N ASP A 189 8.47 -21.27 -6.03
CA ASP A 189 7.93 -20.79 -4.75
C ASP A 189 8.89 -21.16 -3.59
N TRP A 190 8.64 -20.68 -2.37
CA TRP A 190 9.48 -21.02 -1.21
C TRP A 190 9.44 -22.51 -0.85
N ASN A 191 8.37 -23.22 -1.23
CA ASN A 191 8.29 -24.67 -1.01
C ASN A 191 9.21 -25.43 -1.98
N ASP A 192 9.25 -25.03 -3.25
CA ASP A 192 10.13 -25.60 -4.27
C ASP A 192 11.59 -25.33 -3.92
N TYR A 193 11.92 -24.11 -3.45
CA TYR A 193 13.26 -23.79 -2.93
C TYR A 193 13.65 -24.69 -1.75
N ARG A 194 12.74 -24.91 -0.79
CA ARG A 194 12.96 -25.82 0.35
C ARG A 194 13.22 -27.25 -0.11
N GLN A 195 12.42 -27.77 -1.04
CA GLN A 195 12.57 -29.15 -1.52
C GLN A 195 13.92 -29.38 -2.22
N GLN A 196 14.42 -28.37 -2.94
CA GLN A 196 15.71 -28.45 -3.63
C GLN A 196 16.91 -28.28 -2.69
N ASN A 197 16.82 -27.36 -1.72
CA ASN A 197 17.99 -26.90 -0.95
C ASN A 197 17.99 -27.30 0.53
N GLY A 198 16.86 -27.80 1.05
CA GLY A 198 16.68 -28.14 2.46
C GLY A 198 16.16 -26.98 3.32
N VAL A 199 15.87 -27.29 4.59
CA VAL A 199 15.23 -26.39 5.55
C VAL A 199 16.19 -25.29 6.02
N GLU A 200 17.45 -25.61 6.29
CA GLU A 200 18.43 -24.64 6.76
C GLU A 200 18.76 -23.60 5.68
N ALA A 201 18.79 -24.03 4.41
CA ALA A 201 18.97 -23.13 3.28
C ALA A 201 17.75 -22.21 3.12
N LEU A 202 16.53 -22.74 3.26
CA LEU A 202 15.30 -21.95 3.26
C LEU A 202 15.35 -20.84 4.32
N GLN A 203 15.64 -21.19 5.58
CA GLN A 203 15.69 -20.21 6.67
C GLN A 203 16.69 -19.09 6.41
N ARG A 204 17.92 -19.44 5.98
CA ARG A 204 18.95 -18.45 5.65
C ARG A 204 18.53 -17.57 4.48
N ALA A 205 18.06 -18.17 3.38
CA ALA A 205 17.65 -17.44 2.20
C ALA A 205 16.47 -16.51 2.49
N PHE A 206 15.48 -16.96 3.24
CA PHE A 206 14.32 -16.14 3.60
C PHE A 206 14.71 -14.91 4.40
N MET A 207 15.55 -15.08 5.42
CA MET A 207 16.02 -13.96 6.24
C MET A 207 16.92 -12.98 5.48
N LEU A 208 17.81 -13.48 4.61
CA LEU A 208 18.75 -12.65 3.84
C LEU A 208 18.10 -11.95 2.64
N SER A 209 17.03 -12.53 2.08
CA SER A 209 16.30 -11.95 0.94
C SER A 209 15.16 -11.04 1.36
N ALA A 210 14.87 -10.94 2.67
CA ALA A 210 13.92 -9.98 3.21
C ALA A 210 14.49 -8.57 3.02
N VAL A 211 13.90 -7.84 2.09
CA VAL A 211 14.33 -6.48 1.74
C VAL A 211 13.16 -5.53 1.85
N GLU A 212 13.48 -4.27 2.12
CA GLU A 212 12.50 -3.21 1.94
C GLU A 212 12.13 -3.14 0.45
N PRO A 213 10.85 -2.94 0.12
CA PRO A 213 10.46 -2.62 -1.25
C PRO A 213 11.31 -1.45 -1.72
N GLU A 214 11.94 -1.59 -2.90
CA GLU A 214 12.61 -0.45 -3.50
C GLU A 214 11.57 0.68 -3.55
N MET A 215 11.88 1.75 -2.82
CA MET A 215 11.26 3.01 -3.11
C MET A 215 11.55 3.24 -4.58
N PRO A 216 10.55 3.47 -5.44
CA PRO A 216 10.88 3.91 -6.78
C PRO A 216 11.89 5.04 -6.62
N VAL A 217 13.08 4.89 -7.24
CA VAL A 217 13.88 6.05 -7.62
C VAL A 217 12.85 7.00 -8.21
N ALA A 218 12.77 8.24 -7.71
CA ALA A 218 11.76 9.17 -8.16
C ALA A 218 11.94 9.47 -9.67
N GLU A 219 11.51 8.57 -10.55
CA GLU A 219 10.77 8.93 -11.73
C GLU A 219 9.45 9.48 -11.21
N GLU A 220 9.34 10.80 -11.28
CA GLU A 220 8.13 11.60 -11.16
C GLU A 220 6.83 10.79 -11.01
N VAL A 221 6.40 10.52 -9.78
CA VAL A 221 5.05 10.02 -9.55
C VAL A 221 4.12 11.18 -9.29
N VAL A 222 3.44 11.55 -10.37
CA VAL A 222 2.18 12.27 -10.41
C VAL A 222 1.22 11.66 -9.37
N PRO A 223 0.70 12.41 -8.39
CA PRO A 223 -0.17 11.85 -7.37
C PRO A 223 -1.60 11.67 -7.92
N ILE A 224 -2.21 10.51 -7.68
CA ILE A 224 -3.68 10.41 -7.62
C ILE A 224 -4.10 9.42 -6.52
N GLU A 225 -4.61 9.95 -5.41
CA GLU A 225 -5.64 9.37 -4.55
C GLU A 225 -6.62 10.55 -4.29
N GLU A 226 -7.94 10.46 -4.24
CA GLU A 226 -8.87 9.48 -3.70
C GLU A 226 -10.29 10.02 -4.02
N ASN A 227 -11.34 9.19 -4.13
CA ASN A 227 -12.37 9.24 -3.07
C ASN A 227 -13.57 8.29 -3.19
N ILE A 228 -14.06 8.07 -1.98
CA ILE A 228 -15.23 7.41 -1.41
C ILE A 228 -16.56 8.13 -1.76
N VAL A 229 -17.52 7.33 -2.26
CA VAL A 229 -18.97 7.18 -1.92
C VAL A 229 -20.07 8.16 -2.40
N SER A 230 -21.14 7.49 -2.89
CA SER A 230 -22.57 7.87 -3.06
C SER A 230 -22.95 8.57 -4.37
N SER A 231 -23.90 8.11 -5.20
CA SER A 231 -25.23 7.55 -4.88
C SER A 231 -25.80 6.63 -5.97
N THR A 232 -26.48 5.55 -5.55
CA THR A 232 -27.59 4.79 -6.19
C THR A 232 -27.86 4.90 -7.71
N LYS A 233 -27.73 3.76 -8.40
CA LYS A 233 -28.89 2.98 -8.91
C LYS A 233 -28.46 1.58 -9.40
N LEU A 234 -29.17 0.56 -8.92
CA LEU A 234 -29.10 -0.83 -9.36
C LEU A 234 -29.49 -0.97 -10.84
N THR A 235 -28.74 -1.78 -11.58
CA THR A 235 -29.29 -2.86 -12.42
C THR A 235 -28.21 -3.93 -12.67
N VAL A 236 -28.57 -5.17 -12.36
CA VAL A 236 -27.86 -6.44 -12.70
C VAL A 236 -28.12 -6.72 -14.20
N ILE A 237 -27.16 -7.21 -15.00
CA ILE A 237 -26.93 -8.64 -15.33
C ILE A 237 -25.53 -8.84 -15.98
N GLU A 238 -25.00 -10.03 -15.66
CA GLU A 238 -23.81 -10.82 -16.04
C GLU A 238 -23.01 -10.54 -17.34
N GLY A 239 -21.68 -10.66 -17.20
CA GLY A 239 -20.88 -11.66 -17.93
C GLY A 239 -20.14 -11.22 -19.20
N GLY A 240 -18.84 -10.96 -19.09
CA GLY A 240 -17.92 -10.97 -20.24
C GLY A 240 -16.60 -10.22 -20.00
N LYS A 241 -15.46 -10.93 -20.15
CA LYS A 241 -14.08 -10.41 -20.10
C LYS A 241 -13.92 -9.06 -20.83
N LYS A 242 -13.16 -8.10 -20.25
CA LYS A 242 -11.96 -7.47 -20.85
C LYS A 242 -11.45 -6.25 -20.05
N GLU A 243 -10.12 -6.24 -19.92
CA GLU A 243 -9.20 -5.09 -20.00
C GLU A 243 -9.22 -3.98 -18.92
N LYS A 244 -7.99 -3.54 -18.61
CA LYS A 244 -7.64 -2.41 -17.74
C LYS A 244 -8.52 -1.20 -18.08
N LYS A 245 -9.31 -0.71 -17.13
CA LYS A 245 -9.97 0.59 -17.29
C LYS A 245 -8.90 1.68 -17.21
N ALA A 246 -8.57 2.24 -18.38
CA ALA A 246 -7.87 3.49 -18.51
C ALA A 246 -8.56 4.56 -17.65
N THR A 247 -7.76 5.34 -16.90
CA THR A 247 -8.21 6.60 -16.33
C THR A 247 -8.80 7.46 -17.44
N ASP A 248 -10.01 7.99 -17.19
CA ASP A 248 -10.77 8.79 -18.16
C ASP A 248 -9.89 9.92 -18.73
N PRO A 249 -9.51 9.86 -20.01
CA PRO A 249 -8.49 10.74 -20.59
C PRO A 249 -8.95 12.20 -20.72
N LEU A 250 -10.21 12.52 -20.38
CA LEU A 250 -10.80 13.86 -20.44
C LEU A 250 -10.87 14.58 -19.08
N LYS A 251 -10.42 13.98 -17.98
CA LYS A 251 -10.50 14.63 -16.66
C LYS A 251 -9.45 15.73 -16.47
N PRO A 252 -9.83 16.95 -16.03
CA PRO A 252 -8.87 17.96 -15.62
C PRO A 252 -8.02 17.49 -14.43
N ARG A 253 -6.73 17.83 -14.43
CA ARG A 253 -5.75 17.41 -13.42
C ARG A 253 -4.76 18.53 -13.13
N ILE A 254 -4.08 18.46 -11.98
CA ILE A 254 -2.94 19.32 -11.65
C ILE A 254 -1.66 18.52 -11.84
N GLU A 255 -0.69 19.08 -12.54
CA GLU A 255 0.61 18.47 -12.78
C GLU A 255 1.72 19.33 -12.21
N SER A 256 2.59 18.72 -11.42
CA SER A 256 3.84 19.32 -10.96
C SER A 256 4.96 18.90 -11.90
N ARG A 257 5.76 19.87 -12.35
CA ARG A 257 6.89 19.70 -13.28
C ARG A 257 8.10 20.47 -12.75
N GLU A 258 9.30 20.25 -13.30
CA GLU A 258 10.52 20.97 -12.88
C GLU A 258 10.36 22.51 -12.93
N GLU A 259 9.58 23.03 -13.87
CA GLU A 259 9.38 24.47 -14.08
C GLU A 259 8.20 25.08 -13.29
N GLY A 260 7.29 24.26 -12.75
CA GLY A 260 6.08 24.77 -12.11
C GLY A 260 4.95 23.76 -11.92
N VAL A 261 3.88 24.25 -11.31
CA VAL A 261 2.62 23.52 -11.13
C VAL A 261 1.59 24.06 -12.12
N TYR A 262 0.90 23.17 -12.84
CA TYR A 262 -0.01 23.50 -13.93
C TYR A 262 -1.37 22.81 -13.74
N TRP A 263 -2.44 23.51 -14.09
CA TRP A 263 -3.78 22.94 -14.28
C TRP A 263 -3.94 22.53 -15.74
N VAL A 264 -4.19 21.24 -15.99
CA VAL A 264 -4.33 20.65 -17.32
C VAL A 264 -5.76 20.20 -17.54
N GLU A 265 -6.44 20.78 -18.54
CA GLU A 265 -7.80 20.42 -18.95
C GLU A 265 -7.75 19.76 -20.33
N PRO A 266 -7.91 18.43 -20.44
CA PRO A 266 -7.94 17.75 -21.73
C PRO A 266 -9.26 18.05 -22.47
N LYS A 267 -9.17 18.47 -23.73
CA LYS A 267 -10.31 18.70 -24.61
C LYS A 267 -10.20 17.84 -25.85
N MET A 268 -11.28 17.17 -26.22
CA MET A 268 -11.36 16.47 -27.50
C MET A 268 -11.58 17.49 -28.61
N ASP A 269 -10.67 17.53 -29.57
CA ASP A 269 -10.85 18.27 -30.80
C ASP A 269 -11.97 17.59 -31.62
N LYS A 270 -12.98 18.37 -32.00
CA LYS A 270 -14.19 17.83 -32.64
C LYS A 270 -13.97 17.44 -34.09
N ASP A 271 -12.91 17.94 -34.72
CA ASP A 271 -12.62 17.72 -36.14
C ASP A 271 -11.59 16.60 -36.33
N THR A 272 -10.64 16.43 -35.41
CA THR A 272 -9.58 15.41 -35.52
C THR A 272 -9.75 14.22 -34.58
N GLY A 273 -10.60 14.33 -33.55
CA GLY A 273 -10.77 13.30 -32.52
C GLY A 273 -9.56 13.16 -31.59
N GLU A 274 -8.55 14.02 -31.71
CA GLU A 274 -7.37 14.04 -30.85
C GLU A 274 -7.65 14.76 -29.52
N ILE A 275 -6.98 14.33 -28.45
CA ILE A 275 -7.08 14.98 -27.14
C ILE A 275 -6.02 16.08 -27.06
N VAL A 276 -6.48 17.32 -27.01
CA VAL A 276 -5.63 18.51 -26.82
C VAL A 276 -5.65 18.89 -25.34
N ASN A 277 -4.49 18.86 -24.69
CA ASN A 277 -4.35 19.29 -23.30
C ASN A 277 -4.23 20.82 -23.22
N LYS A 278 -5.23 21.50 -22.63
CA LYS A 278 -5.16 22.93 -22.36
C LYS A 278 -4.54 23.17 -20.99
N GLU A 279 -3.32 23.71 -20.97
CA GLU A 279 -2.56 23.90 -19.74
C GLU A 279 -2.65 25.36 -19.23
N GLN A 280 -2.74 25.54 -17.91
CA GLN A 280 -2.72 26.84 -17.25
C GLN A 280 -1.76 26.81 -16.06
N TRP A 281 -0.77 27.68 -16.05
CA TRP A 281 0.22 27.77 -14.97
C TRP A 281 -0.40 28.28 -13.65
N LEU A 282 -0.10 27.60 -12.54
CA LEU A 282 -0.55 27.89 -11.19
C LEU A 282 0.53 28.59 -10.36
N CYS A 283 1.73 28.01 -10.27
CA CYS A 283 2.87 28.58 -9.57
C CYS A 283 4.21 28.00 -10.03
N SER A 284 5.32 28.60 -9.61
CA SER A 284 6.67 28.02 -9.75
C SER A 284 6.76 26.71 -8.95
N ALA A 285 7.77 25.88 -9.24
CA ALA A 285 7.90 24.55 -8.64
C ALA A 285 7.90 24.61 -7.11
N ILE A 286 6.98 23.86 -6.49
CA ILE A 286 6.80 23.75 -5.05
C ILE A 286 6.31 22.35 -4.71
N ASN A 287 6.86 21.79 -3.63
CA ASN A 287 6.55 20.46 -3.13
C ASN A 287 5.96 20.55 -1.73
N VAL A 288 4.95 19.74 -1.43
CA VAL A 288 4.45 19.54 -0.06
C VAL A 288 5.13 18.30 0.49
N ILE A 289 6.18 18.49 1.30
CA ILE A 289 7.04 17.40 1.77
C ILE A 289 6.53 16.72 3.04
N GLY A 290 5.62 17.37 3.77
CA GLY A 290 5.03 16.75 4.96
C GLY A 290 4.00 17.63 5.65
N LYS A 291 3.50 17.12 6.77
CA LYS A 291 2.62 17.83 7.70
C LYS A 291 3.35 18.04 9.00
N GLY A 292 3.12 19.17 9.65
CA GLY A 292 3.64 19.45 10.98
C GLY A 292 2.51 19.76 11.95
N GLU A 293 2.72 19.49 13.22
CA GLU A 293 1.82 19.92 14.29
C GLU A 293 2.67 20.45 15.45
N ASP A 294 2.23 21.57 16.03
CA ASP A 294 2.66 22.01 17.36
C ASP A 294 1.46 21.91 18.34
N GLU A 295 1.62 22.37 19.59
CA GLU A 295 0.56 22.30 20.60
C GLU A 295 -0.73 23.08 20.24
N LYS A 296 -0.70 23.94 19.23
CA LYS A 296 -1.78 24.89 18.90
C LYS A 296 -2.28 24.78 17.47
N GLU A 297 -1.40 24.49 16.51
CA GLU A 297 -1.67 24.64 15.09
C GLU A 297 -1.07 23.50 14.25
N ARG A 298 -1.69 23.28 13.10
CA ARG A 298 -1.21 22.37 12.05
C ARG A 298 -0.53 23.16 10.96
N TYR A 299 0.50 22.56 10.37
CA TYR A 299 1.34 23.15 9.34
C TYR A 299 1.46 22.22 8.14
N LEU A 300 1.61 22.82 6.97
CA LEU A 300 2.15 22.16 5.79
C LEU A 300 3.62 22.53 5.65
N ILE A 301 4.45 21.52 5.42
CA ILE A 301 5.87 21.70 5.17
C ILE A 301 6.05 21.76 3.67
N LEU A 302 6.39 22.96 3.20
CA LEU A 302 6.55 23.26 1.79
C LEU A 302 8.03 23.44 1.48
N GLU A 303 8.45 22.92 0.34
CA GLU A 303 9.79 23.02 -0.19
C GLU A 303 9.75 23.61 -1.60
N TRP A 304 10.59 24.59 -1.89
CA TRP A 304 10.77 25.14 -3.23
C TRP A 304 12.22 25.58 -3.45
N SER A 305 12.63 25.74 -4.70
CA SER A 305 13.97 26.23 -5.03
C SER A 305 13.93 27.69 -5.47
N LYS A 306 14.91 28.49 -5.03
CA LYS A 306 15.02 29.90 -5.42
C LYS A 306 16.09 30.08 -6.49
N GLY A 307 15.65 30.42 -7.71
CA GLY A 307 16.52 30.86 -8.81
C GLY A 307 17.52 29.81 -9.33
N LYS A 308 18.42 30.24 -10.22
CA LYS A 308 19.35 29.35 -10.96
C LYS A 308 20.34 28.55 -10.08
N LYS A 309 20.53 28.95 -8.82
CA LYS A 309 21.46 28.28 -7.88
C LYS A 309 20.80 27.10 -7.14
N LYS A 310 19.56 26.71 -7.46
CA LYS A 310 18.79 25.61 -6.85
C LYS A 310 18.88 25.59 -5.31
N THR A 311 18.90 26.76 -4.67
CA THR A 311 18.90 26.82 -3.20
C THR A 311 17.51 26.40 -2.71
N VAL A 312 17.45 25.24 -2.05
CA VAL A 312 16.23 24.66 -1.51
C VAL A 312 15.81 25.44 -0.27
N THR A 313 14.63 26.03 -0.32
CA THR A 313 13.98 26.71 0.80
C THR A 313 12.86 25.83 1.30
N ARG A 314 12.84 25.56 2.60
CA ARG A 314 11.76 24.84 3.27
C ARG A 314 11.07 25.78 4.26
N LYS A 315 9.74 25.75 4.33
CA LYS A 315 8.97 26.48 5.34
C LYS A 315 7.77 25.69 5.82
N ALA A 316 7.48 25.84 7.12
CA ALA A 316 6.21 25.48 7.69
C ALA A 316 5.22 26.64 7.50
N ILE A 317 4.12 26.40 6.79
CA ILE A 317 3.01 27.35 6.67
C ILE A 317 1.80 26.76 7.38
N ARG A 318 1.13 27.56 8.20
CA ARG A 318 -0.06 27.11 8.92
C ARG A 318 -1.11 26.63 7.93
N ALA A 319 -1.72 25.48 8.20
CA ALA A 319 -2.76 24.92 7.34
C ALA A 319 -3.93 25.91 7.16
N ALA A 320 -4.23 26.71 8.19
CA ALA A 320 -5.24 27.77 8.15
C ALA A 320 -4.89 28.94 7.21
N ASP A 321 -3.62 29.14 6.89
CA ASP A 321 -3.17 30.20 5.98
C ASP A 321 -3.07 29.72 4.52
N ILE A 322 -3.14 28.41 4.26
CA ILE A 322 -3.03 27.84 2.91
C ILE A 322 -4.29 28.15 2.10
N GLY A 323 -4.12 28.83 0.97
CA GLY A 323 -5.25 29.32 0.17
C GLY A 323 -5.66 30.75 0.52
N GLU A 324 -5.21 31.27 1.66
CA GLU A 324 -5.55 32.58 2.18
C GLU A 324 -4.53 33.66 1.81
N ARG A 325 -4.91 34.93 2.00
CA ARG A 325 -4.06 36.09 1.70
C ARG A 325 -2.68 36.00 2.38
N GLU A 326 -2.63 35.54 3.62
CA GLU A 326 -1.39 35.41 4.39
C GLU A 326 -0.48 34.31 3.85
N GLY A 327 -0.99 33.12 3.54
CA GLY A 327 -0.18 32.06 2.92
C GLY A 327 0.37 32.47 1.56
N TRP A 328 -0.44 33.14 0.73
CA TRP A 328 0.05 33.67 -0.55
C TRP A 328 1.13 34.74 -0.38
N ARG A 329 1.02 35.58 0.66
CA ARG A 329 2.05 36.58 0.98
C ARG A 329 3.36 35.90 1.39
N MET A 330 3.28 34.87 2.23
CA MET A 330 4.46 34.11 2.67
C MET A 330 5.17 33.39 1.51
N LEU A 331 4.41 32.74 0.63
CA LEU A 331 4.95 32.05 -0.54
C LEU A 331 5.67 33.01 -1.49
N LYS A 332 5.04 34.15 -1.83
CA LYS A 332 5.67 35.15 -2.70
C LYS A 332 6.88 35.81 -2.07
N ALA A 333 6.82 36.12 -0.77
CA ALA A 333 7.99 36.62 -0.05
C ALA A 333 9.13 35.59 -0.01
N GLY A 334 8.79 34.30 -0.01
CA GLY A 334 9.72 33.18 -0.14
C GLY A 334 10.33 33.00 -1.53
N GLY A 335 9.85 33.71 -2.55
CA GLY A 335 10.30 33.59 -3.93
C GLY A 335 9.51 32.57 -4.77
N VAL A 336 8.33 32.14 -4.32
CA VAL A 336 7.40 31.34 -5.12
C VAL A 336 6.52 32.27 -5.94
N ASP A 337 6.64 32.19 -7.26
CA ASP A 337 5.76 32.92 -8.16
C ASP A 337 4.41 32.21 -8.23
N VAL A 338 3.31 32.94 -8.09
CA VAL A 338 1.94 32.38 -8.08
C VAL A 338 1.05 33.14 -9.04
N THR A 339 0.19 32.42 -9.77
CA THR A 339 -0.80 32.94 -10.73
C THR A 339 -1.60 34.11 -10.16
N THR A 340 -2.02 35.05 -11.01
CA THR A 340 -2.83 36.22 -10.59
C THR A 340 -4.33 35.97 -10.58
N LYS A 341 -4.78 34.89 -11.23
CA LYS A 341 -6.19 34.54 -11.37
C LYS A 341 -6.73 33.93 -10.07
N SER A 342 -7.77 34.53 -9.49
CA SER A 342 -8.36 34.09 -8.21
C SER A 342 -8.86 32.64 -8.25
N GLY A 343 -9.52 32.22 -9.33
CA GLY A 343 -9.99 30.83 -9.47
C GLY A 343 -8.87 29.80 -9.45
N LEU A 344 -7.78 30.06 -10.17
CA LEU A 344 -6.61 29.18 -10.19
C LEU A 344 -5.85 29.17 -8.86
N ARG A 345 -5.85 30.28 -8.11
CA ARG A 345 -5.31 30.30 -6.75
C ARG A 345 -6.13 29.43 -5.79
N ALA A 346 -7.45 29.45 -5.88
CA ALA A 346 -8.29 28.57 -5.07
C ALA A 346 -7.96 27.09 -5.36
N THR A 347 -7.87 26.73 -6.64
CA THR A 347 -7.43 25.39 -7.08
C THR A 347 -6.05 25.01 -6.56
N LEU A 348 -5.08 25.93 -6.59
CA LEU A 348 -3.75 25.69 -6.03
C LEU A 348 -3.79 25.52 -4.51
N GLY A 349 -4.60 26.30 -3.79
CA GLY A 349 -4.79 26.18 -2.35
C GLY A 349 -5.36 24.82 -1.95
N ASP A 350 -6.42 24.38 -2.64
CA ASP A 350 -7.02 23.05 -2.43
C ASP A 350 -6.02 21.93 -2.68
N TRP A 351 -5.22 22.06 -3.73
CA TRP A 351 -4.16 21.10 -4.05
C TRP A 351 -3.11 21.05 -2.95
N LEU A 352 -2.54 22.19 -2.54
CA LEU A 352 -1.54 22.24 -1.47
C LEU A 352 -2.03 21.56 -0.18
N GLN A 353 -3.29 21.79 0.24
CA GLN A 353 -3.84 21.17 1.45
C GLN A 353 -3.99 19.64 1.34
N ARG A 354 -4.28 19.12 0.15
CA ARG A 354 -4.52 17.69 -0.09
C ARG A 354 -3.26 16.92 -0.47
N SER A 355 -2.25 17.60 -1.03
CA SER A 355 -1.00 17.03 -1.53
C SER A 355 0.03 16.76 -0.44
N ALA A 356 -0.33 16.94 0.82
CA ALA A 356 0.59 16.81 1.92
C ALA A 356 1.00 15.36 2.17
N GLY A 357 2.32 15.13 2.14
CA GLY A 357 2.94 13.83 2.36
C GLY A 357 2.56 13.18 3.70
N LYS A 358 2.80 11.86 3.79
CA LYS A 358 2.51 11.07 5.00
C LYS A 358 3.53 11.31 6.13
N GLU A 359 4.64 12.00 5.84
CA GLU A 359 5.67 12.34 6.81
C GLU A 359 5.19 13.41 7.81
N MET A 360 5.27 13.10 9.09
CA MET A 360 4.91 14.00 10.19
C MET A 360 6.16 14.65 10.78
N TRP A 361 6.18 15.98 10.75
CA TRP A 361 7.27 16.82 11.22
C TRP A 361 6.95 17.39 12.60
N SER A 362 7.94 17.38 13.49
CA SER A 362 7.89 18.13 14.75
C SER A 362 8.13 19.61 14.46
N ILE A 363 7.22 20.50 14.84
CA ILE A 363 7.41 21.95 14.66
C ILE A 363 7.74 22.58 16.01
N THR A 364 8.80 23.39 16.07
CA THR A 364 9.14 24.14 17.28
C THR A 364 9.56 25.57 16.96
N PRO A 365 9.05 26.57 17.69
CA PRO A 365 9.48 27.96 17.55
C PRO A 365 10.73 28.28 18.38
N ARG A 366 11.26 27.32 19.15
CA ARG A 366 12.39 27.52 20.07
C ARG A 366 13.62 26.72 19.63
N SER A 367 14.78 27.34 19.78
CA SER A 367 16.08 26.65 19.74
C SER A 367 16.29 25.84 21.03
N GLY A 368 17.08 24.78 20.95
CA GLY A 368 17.38 23.88 22.06
C GLY A 368 17.22 22.41 21.70
N TRP A 369 17.31 21.53 22.71
CA TRP A 369 17.11 20.09 22.54
C TRP A 369 15.65 19.76 22.23
N HIS A 370 15.43 19.06 21.12
CA HIS A 370 14.14 18.59 20.66
C HIS A 370 14.30 17.24 19.98
N LYS A 371 13.54 16.22 20.42
CA LYS A 371 13.45 14.90 19.77
C LYS A 371 14.81 14.30 19.37
N GLY A 372 15.78 14.32 20.29
CA GLY A 372 17.10 13.73 20.07
C GLY A 372 18.12 14.61 19.33
N ALA A 373 17.74 15.79 18.83
CA ALA A 373 18.67 16.73 18.19
C ALA A 373 18.62 18.13 18.83
N TYR A 374 19.70 18.89 18.68
CA TYR A 374 19.78 20.27 19.14
C TYR A 374 19.52 21.24 17.98
N ILE A 375 18.52 22.09 18.14
CA ILE A 375 18.14 23.11 17.15
C ILE A 375 18.81 24.43 17.51
N MET A 376 19.56 24.97 16.57
CA MET A 376 20.24 26.25 16.70
C MET A 376 19.27 27.42 16.40
N PRO A 377 19.54 28.64 16.89
CA PRO A 377 18.71 29.83 16.61
C PRO A 377 18.62 30.22 15.12
N ASP A 378 19.57 29.77 14.30
CA ASP A 378 19.56 29.92 12.84
C ASP A 378 18.74 28.84 12.12
N GLY A 379 18.18 27.88 12.87
CA GLY A 379 17.40 26.76 12.37
C GLY A 379 18.23 25.55 11.94
N SER A 380 19.56 25.58 12.07
CA SER A 380 20.40 24.41 11.84
C SER A 380 20.19 23.36 12.95
N ILE A 381 20.35 22.09 12.60
CA ILE A 381 20.09 20.95 13.49
C ILE A 381 21.41 20.20 13.70
N ILE A 382 21.80 20.01 14.95
CA ILE A 382 22.97 19.24 15.37
C ILE A 382 22.49 17.92 15.97
N GLY A 383 22.99 16.81 15.43
CA GLY A 383 22.57 15.45 15.81
C GLY A 383 21.48 14.89 14.89
N GLU A 384 21.11 13.64 15.14
CA GLU A 384 20.09 12.92 14.37
C GLU A 384 18.77 12.92 15.14
N PRO A 385 17.75 13.67 14.69
CA PRO A 385 16.49 13.69 15.40
C PRO A 385 15.72 12.38 15.19
N GLU A 386 14.99 11.94 16.21
CA GLU A 386 14.14 10.74 16.20
C GLU A 386 13.03 10.80 15.13
N GLN A 387 12.65 12.01 14.71
CA GLN A 387 11.70 12.30 13.65
C GLN A 387 12.06 13.63 12.99
N PRO A 388 11.66 13.92 11.74
CA PRO A 388 11.93 15.20 11.08
C PRO A 388 11.48 16.38 11.94
N ILE A 389 12.36 17.36 12.16
CA ILE A 389 12.08 18.56 12.94
C ILE A 389 12.23 19.79 12.06
N MET A 390 11.31 20.73 12.20
CA MET A 390 11.41 22.04 11.59
C MET A 390 11.41 23.13 12.67
N PHE A 391 12.42 23.99 12.62
CA PHE A 391 12.43 25.23 13.36
C PHE A 391 11.53 26.25 12.66
N ASN A 392 10.53 26.76 13.36
CA ASN A 392 9.61 27.79 12.88
C ASN A 392 9.65 29.04 13.78
N GLY A 393 10.82 29.33 14.36
CA GLY A 393 11.07 30.52 15.18
C GLY A 393 11.55 31.70 14.33
N GLY A 394 11.42 32.92 14.88
CA GLY A 394 11.90 34.12 14.22
C GLY A 394 13.43 34.13 14.11
N THR A 395 13.96 34.41 12.91
CA THR A 395 15.40 34.46 12.61
C THR A 395 16.14 35.64 13.24
N ALA A 396 15.48 36.46 14.07
CA ALA A 396 16.09 37.63 14.70
C ALA A 396 17.27 37.27 15.63
N ALA A 397 17.32 36.03 16.13
CA ALA A 397 18.44 35.53 16.94
C ALA A 397 19.55 34.87 16.10
N ALA A 398 19.34 34.61 14.81
CA ALA A 398 20.31 33.92 13.94
C ALA A 398 21.56 34.76 13.67
N GLU A 399 21.41 36.08 13.54
CA GLU A 399 22.53 37.02 13.32
C GLU A 399 23.37 37.26 14.59
N ALA A 400 22.92 36.80 15.76
CA ALA A 400 23.63 36.99 17.03
C ALA A 400 24.72 35.92 17.30
N TYR A 401 24.80 34.87 16.47
CA TYR A 401 25.76 33.79 16.61
C TYR A 401 26.66 33.72 15.37
N SER A 402 27.95 33.96 15.56
CA SER A 402 29.00 33.69 14.56
C SER A 402 29.80 32.47 14.96
N VAL A 403 30.11 31.59 14.01
CA VAL A 403 31.02 30.46 14.25
C VAL A 403 32.44 31.01 14.31
N GLU A 404 33.03 31.03 15.52
CA GLU A 404 34.46 31.30 15.74
C GLU A 404 35.04 30.25 16.68
N GLY A 405 36.21 29.72 16.32
CA GLY A 405 36.94 28.69 17.07
C GLY A 405 37.23 27.42 16.27
N THR A 406 38.34 26.75 16.60
CA THR A 406 38.67 25.39 16.15
C THR A 406 38.46 24.42 17.31
N ALA A 407 38.43 23.11 17.05
CA ALA A 407 38.36 22.10 18.12
C ALA A 407 39.56 22.13 19.10
N GLU A 408 40.59 22.92 18.76
CA GLU A 408 41.84 23.07 19.50
C GLU A 408 41.94 24.43 20.22
N SER A 409 40.96 25.33 20.06
CA SER A 409 40.95 26.68 20.64
C SER A 409 40.04 26.81 21.86
#